data_AF-A8JGA1-F1
#
_entry.id   AF-A8JGA1-F1
#
_cell.length_a   1.000
_cell.length_b   1.000
_cell.length_c   1.000
_cell.angle_alpha   90.00
_cell.angle_beta   90.00
_cell.angle_gamma   90.00
#
_symmetry.space_group_name_H-M   'P 1'
#
loop_
_entity.id
_entity.type
_entity.pdbx_description
1 polymer ?
#
loop_
_entity_poly.entity_id
_entity_poly.type
_entity_poly.pdbx_seq_one_letter_code
_entity_poly.pdbx_strand_id
1 'polypeptide(L)'
;MSAGANGRNVDMARFEGMFKDFKAELMGTLKETTDCVKKLEASQQQLNVSVQRLEAQVAASSHNAYARVCNSRAGATEPLEPLVREKAPSQATDPAVGSRPPGGCFPATRNDVLQLKHEAFKVLAAFYGNDFGGKNAILPARCRCFGDFIGVTGL
;
A
#
# COMPACT_ATOMS: atom_id res chain seq x y z
N MET A 1 -3.49 80.35 25.12
CA MET A 1 -4.19 79.25 24.41
C MET A 1 -3.16 78.24 23.95
N SER A 2 -2.89 77.19 24.74
CA SER A 2 -2.00 76.10 24.33
C SER A 2 -2.56 74.78 24.88
N ALA A 3 -3.43 74.15 24.10
CA ALA A 3 -3.96 72.82 24.38
C ALA A 3 -3.99 71.91 23.13
N GLY A 4 -3.64 72.45 21.94
CA GLY A 4 -3.82 71.76 20.66
C GLY A 4 -2.68 70.84 20.21
N ALA A 5 -1.51 70.88 20.88
CA ALA A 5 -0.34 70.08 20.48
C ALA A 5 -0.25 68.72 21.22
N ASN A 6 -0.67 68.66 22.49
CA ASN A 6 -0.61 67.41 23.27
C ASN A 6 -1.66 66.37 22.83
N GLY A 7 -2.85 66.78 22.38
CA GLY A 7 -3.89 65.85 21.94
C GLY A 7 -3.56 65.12 20.62
N ARG A 8 -2.95 65.80 19.65
CA ARG A 8 -2.58 65.20 18.35
C ARG A 8 -1.46 64.15 18.47
N ASN A 9 -0.54 64.33 19.41
CA ASN A 9 0.56 63.39 19.64
C ASN A 9 0.07 62.09 20.30
N VAL A 10 -0.94 62.20 21.18
CA VAL A 10 -1.59 61.04 21.82
C VAL A 10 -2.41 60.23 20.81
N ASP A 11 -3.13 60.90 19.89
CA ASP A 11 -3.86 60.21 18.81
C ASP A 11 -2.90 59.49 17.85
N MET A 12 -1.79 60.10 17.45
CA MET A 12 -0.80 59.46 16.56
C MET A 12 -0.19 58.19 17.19
N ALA A 13 0.20 58.25 18.47
CA ALA A 13 0.72 57.10 19.20
C ALA A 13 -0.31 55.96 19.31
N ARG A 14 -1.60 56.29 19.45
CA ARG A 14 -2.69 55.30 19.45
C ARG A 14 -2.86 54.63 18.09
N PHE A 15 -2.80 55.39 17.00
CA PHE A 15 -2.86 54.85 15.64
C PHE A 15 -1.66 53.94 15.32
N GLU A 16 -0.45 54.35 15.72
CA GLU A 16 0.75 53.54 15.54
C GLU A 16 0.69 52.22 16.34
N GLY A 17 0.13 52.26 17.56
CA GLY A 17 -0.14 51.08 18.38
C GLY A 17 -1.10 50.11 17.67
N MET A 18 -2.26 50.60 17.22
CA MET A 18 -3.23 49.77 16.50
C MET A 18 -2.66 49.16 15.22
N PHE A 19 -1.88 49.93 14.46
CA PHE A 19 -1.24 49.42 13.23
C PHE A 19 -0.19 48.35 13.54
N LYS A 20 0.58 48.51 14.63
CA LYS A 20 1.56 47.52 15.07
C LYS A 20 0.89 46.21 15.47
N ASP A 21 -0.21 46.29 16.23
CA ASP A 21 -0.98 45.12 16.66
C ASP A 21 -1.62 44.41 15.47
N PHE A 22 -2.24 45.17 14.55
CA PHE A 22 -2.79 44.64 13.31
C PHE A 22 -1.74 43.95 12.44
N LYS A 23 -0.55 44.56 12.31
CA LYS A 23 0.57 43.95 11.57
C LYS A 23 1.05 42.66 12.24
N ALA A 24 1.12 42.63 13.56
CA ALA A 24 1.51 41.42 14.29
C ALA A 24 0.50 40.29 14.10
N GLU A 25 -0.81 40.60 14.17
CA GLU A 25 -1.90 39.67 13.91
C GLU A 25 -1.86 39.13 12.48
N LEU A 26 -1.72 40.01 11.47
CA LEU A 26 -1.58 39.61 10.07
C LEU A 26 -0.39 38.67 9.85
N MET A 27 0.77 38.98 10.43
CA MET A 27 1.96 38.14 10.31
C MET A 27 1.76 36.79 11.02
N GLY A 28 1.04 36.77 12.13
CA GLY A 28 0.64 35.55 12.83
C GLY A 28 -0.25 34.66 11.95
N THR A 29 -1.34 35.21 11.45
CA THR A 29 -2.29 34.51 10.57
C THR A 29 -1.63 34.03 9.29
N LEU A 30 -0.74 34.82 8.68
CA LEU A 30 0.00 34.41 7.48
C LEU A 30 0.89 33.19 7.76
N LYS A 31 1.57 33.18 8.90
CA LYS A 31 2.42 32.06 9.32
C LYS A 31 1.58 30.81 9.56
N GLU A 32 0.50 30.91 10.30
CA GLU A 32 -0.41 29.80 10.58
C GLU A 32 -1.01 29.22 9.29
N THR A 33 -1.44 30.08 8.37
CA THR A 33 -1.96 29.67 7.07
C THR A 33 -0.89 28.95 6.26
N THR A 34 0.35 29.47 6.24
CA THR A 34 1.47 28.85 5.53
C THR A 34 1.78 27.45 6.08
N ASP A 35 1.80 27.32 7.41
CA ASP A 35 2.06 26.03 8.06
C ASP A 35 0.91 25.04 7.86
N CYS A 36 -0.34 25.53 7.80
CA CYS A 36 -1.50 24.73 7.46
C CYS A 36 -1.42 24.18 6.03
N VAL A 37 -1.09 25.04 5.05
CA VAL A 37 -0.92 24.64 3.65
C VAL A 37 0.16 23.54 3.51
N LYS A 38 1.31 23.70 4.16
CA LYS A 38 2.38 22.68 4.13
C LYS A 38 1.91 21.32 4.69
N LYS A 39 1.13 21.32 5.77
CA LYS A 39 0.57 20.09 6.34
C LYS A 39 -0.43 19.43 5.39
N LEU A 40 -1.26 20.23 4.72
CA LEU A 40 -2.21 19.74 3.72
C LEU A 40 -1.49 19.12 2.52
N GLU A 41 -0.45 19.77 2.01
CA GLU A 41 0.36 19.24 0.90
C GLU A 41 1.02 17.90 1.26
N ALA A 42 1.61 17.79 2.46
CA ALA A 42 2.18 16.54 2.94
C ALA A 42 1.12 15.43 3.08
N SER A 43 -0.06 15.77 3.60
CA SER A 43 -1.17 14.82 3.73
C SER A 43 -1.70 14.37 2.36
N GLN A 44 -1.80 15.28 1.39
CA GLN A 44 -2.22 14.97 0.03
C GLN A 44 -1.23 14.03 -0.66
N GLN A 45 0.07 14.23 -0.48
CA GLN A 45 1.09 13.32 -1.01
C GLN A 45 0.96 11.92 -0.39
N GLN A 46 0.74 11.82 0.91
CA GLN A 46 0.53 10.53 1.60
C GLN A 46 -0.73 9.82 1.11
N LEU A 47 -1.83 10.56 0.89
CA LEU A 47 -3.07 10.02 0.33
C LEU A 47 -2.85 9.50 -1.10
N ASN A 48 -2.18 10.27 -1.96
CA ASN A 48 -1.90 9.85 -3.33
C ASN A 48 -1.11 8.54 -3.38
N VAL A 49 -0.08 8.40 -2.54
CA VAL A 49 0.70 7.15 -2.41
C VAL A 49 -0.17 6.00 -1.91
N SER A 50 -1.08 6.26 -0.97
CA SER A 50 -1.99 5.24 -0.44
C SER A 50 -3.00 4.76 -1.48
N VAL A 51 -3.55 5.68 -2.28
CA VAL A 51 -4.44 5.37 -3.40
C VAL A 51 -3.73 4.50 -4.44
N GLN A 52 -2.53 4.89 -4.88
CA GLN A 52 -1.75 4.09 -5.83
C GLN A 52 -1.46 2.68 -5.32
N ARG A 53 -1.18 2.52 -4.03
CA ARG A 53 -0.98 1.20 -3.40
C ARG A 53 -2.26 0.36 -3.43
N LEU A 54 -3.41 0.95 -3.12
CA LEU A 54 -4.70 0.26 -3.15
C LEU A 54 -5.06 -0.15 -4.57
N GLU A 55 -4.88 0.73 -5.56
CA GLU A 55 -5.10 0.42 -6.97
C GLU A 55 -4.26 -0.78 -7.44
N ALA A 56 -2.97 -0.82 -7.08
CA ALA A 56 -2.10 -1.94 -7.38
C ALA A 56 -2.58 -3.26 -6.72
N GLN A 57 -3.06 -3.19 -5.46
CA GLN A 57 -3.60 -4.36 -4.76
C GLN A 57 -4.90 -4.86 -5.39
N VAL A 58 -5.80 -3.97 -5.78
CA VAL A 58 -7.05 -4.31 -6.47
C VAL A 58 -6.75 -4.95 -7.82
N ALA A 59 -5.79 -4.42 -8.57
CA ALA A 59 -5.36 -5.01 -9.84
C ALA A 59 -4.78 -6.42 -9.64
N ALA A 60 -3.91 -6.61 -8.65
CA ALA A 60 -3.33 -7.92 -8.30
C ALA A 60 -4.41 -8.92 -7.87
N SER A 61 -5.35 -8.50 -7.02
CA SER A 61 -6.47 -9.33 -6.57
C SER A 61 -7.38 -9.73 -7.75
N SER A 62 -7.66 -8.80 -8.66
CA SER A 62 -8.49 -9.06 -9.85
C SER A 62 -7.81 -10.04 -10.79
N HIS A 63 -6.51 -9.87 -11.03
CA HIS A 63 -5.70 -10.83 -11.79
C HIS A 63 -5.75 -12.22 -11.16
N ASN A 64 -5.55 -12.31 -9.84
CA ASN A 64 -5.55 -13.59 -9.13
C ASN A 64 -6.92 -14.25 -9.10
N ALA A 65 -8.01 -13.48 -9.02
CA ALA A 65 -9.35 -14.04 -9.15
C ALA A 65 -9.55 -14.71 -10.52
N TYR A 66 -9.14 -14.04 -11.60
CA TYR A 66 -9.18 -14.61 -12.95
C TYR A 66 -8.28 -15.85 -13.08
N ALA A 67 -7.04 -15.77 -12.61
CA ALA A 67 -6.09 -16.88 -12.66
C ALA A 67 -6.61 -18.11 -11.91
N ARG A 68 -7.20 -17.93 -10.72
CA ARG A 68 -7.86 -19.03 -9.97
C ARG A 68 -9.00 -19.65 -10.76
N VAL A 69 -9.81 -18.86 -11.47
CA VAL A 69 -10.88 -19.37 -12.34
C VAL A 69 -10.30 -20.20 -13.49
N CYS A 70 -9.25 -19.73 -14.17
CA CYS A 70 -8.57 -20.52 -15.22
C CYS A 70 -8.01 -21.83 -14.65
N ASN A 71 -7.28 -21.76 -13.52
CA ASN A 71 -6.68 -22.93 -12.88
C ASN A 71 -7.70 -23.97 -12.42
N SER A 72 -8.90 -23.54 -11.97
CA SER A 72 -9.97 -24.46 -11.60
C SER A 72 -10.54 -25.26 -12.77
N ARG A 73 -10.40 -24.74 -13.99
CA ARG A 73 -10.87 -25.36 -15.23
C ARG A 73 -9.77 -26.13 -15.96
N ALA A 74 -8.51 -25.89 -15.60
CA ALA A 74 -7.37 -26.52 -16.23
C ALA A 74 -7.35 -28.04 -16.02
N GLY A 75 -7.17 -28.76 -17.13
CA GLY A 75 -6.92 -30.20 -17.13
C GLY A 75 -5.58 -30.58 -16.48
N ALA A 76 -5.34 -31.89 -16.31
CA ALA A 76 -4.18 -32.41 -15.57
C ALA A 76 -2.82 -31.91 -16.10
N THR A 77 -2.71 -31.72 -17.42
CA THR A 77 -1.49 -31.31 -18.13
C THR A 77 -1.60 -29.93 -18.76
N GLU A 78 -2.71 -29.22 -18.53
CA GLU A 78 -2.88 -27.88 -19.06
C GLU A 78 -2.08 -26.87 -18.24
N PRO A 79 -1.58 -25.79 -18.87
CA PRO A 79 -0.84 -24.76 -18.17
C PRO A 79 -1.66 -24.10 -17.06
N LEU A 80 -1.04 -23.92 -15.89
CA LEU A 80 -1.59 -23.12 -14.81
C LEU A 80 -1.10 -21.68 -14.89
N GLU A 81 -1.99 -20.76 -14.56
CA GLU A 81 -1.71 -19.32 -14.44
C GLU A 81 -1.14 -19.02 -13.05
N PRO A 82 0.08 -18.45 -12.97
CA PRO A 82 0.68 -18.07 -11.70
C PRO A 82 -0.07 -16.90 -11.07
N LEU A 83 -0.36 -17.01 -9.78
CA LEU A 83 -0.86 -15.86 -9.02
C LEU A 83 0.26 -14.83 -8.85
N VAL A 84 -0.10 -13.55 -8.87
CA VAL A 84 0.81 -12.44 -8.53
C VAL A 84 0.77 -12.12 -7.04
N ARG A 85 1.78 -11.41 -6.54
CA ARG A 85 1.83 -10.94 -5.15
C ARG A 85 0.72 -9.91 -4.88
N GLU A 86 -0.21 -10.21 -3.98
CA GLU A 86 -1.23 -9.25 -3.51
C GLU A 86 -0.73 -8.40 -2.33
N LYS A 87 0.07 -9.00 -1.44
CA LYS A 87 0.48 -8.34 -0.20
C LYS A 87 1.58 -7.32 -0.44
N ALA A 88 1.39 -6.11 0.10
CA ALA A 88 2.39 -5.05 0.05
C ALA A 88 3.74 -5.49 0.64
N PRO A 89 4.86 -5.03 0.06
CA PRO A 89 6.18 -5.27 0.63
C PRO A 89 6.26 -4.66 2.04
N SER A 90 6.70 -5.46 3.01
CA SER A 90 6.97 -4.99 4.37
C SER A 90 8.41 -4.49 4.51
N GLN A 91 9.30 -4.97 3.64
CA GLN A 91 10.70 -4.55 3.52
C GLN A 91 11.04 -4.24 2.06
N ALA A 92 12.09 -3.45 1.82
CA ALA A 92 12.53 -3.09 0.46
C ALA A 92 12.93 -4.29 -0.40
N THR A 93 13.32 -5.40 0.23
CA THR A 93 13.69 -6.66 -0.42
C THR A 93 12.50 -7.56 -0.72
N ASP A 94 11.31 -7.24 -0.19
CA ASP A 94 10.10 -8.02 -0.46
C ASP A 94 9.62 -7.80 -1.90
N PRO A 95 9.04 -8.83 -2.54
CA PRO A 95 8.45 -8.67 -3.86
C PRO A 95 7.37 -7.58 -3.88
N ALA A 96 7.39 -6.75 -4.92
CA ALA A 96 6.37 -5.72 -5.14
C ALA A 96 4.99 -6.34 -5.41
N VAL A 97 3.93 -5.59 -5.11
CA VAL A 97 2.55 -5.97 -5.51
C VAL A 97 2.49 -6.14 -7.02
N GLY A 98 1.81 -7.19 -7.49
CA GLY A 98 1.70 -7.52 -8.91
C GLY A 98 2.91 -8.27 -9.50
N SER A 99 3.98 -8.47 -8.73
CA SER A 99 5.11 -9.30 -9.18
C SER A 99 4.71 -10.77 -9.32
N ARG A 100 5.39 -11.48 -10.23
CA ARG A 100 5.25 -12.92 -10.44
C ARG A 100 6.18 -13.72 -9.52
N PRO A 101 5.84 -14.97 -9.17
CA PRO A 101 6.73 -15.84 -8.41
C PRO A 101 8.05 -16.06 -9.16
N PRO A 102 9.15 -16.40 -8.45
CA PRO A 102 10.41 -16.73 -9.09
C PRO A 102 10.25 -17.82 -10.16
N GLY A 103 10.99 -17.68 -11.26
CA GLY A 103 10.92 -18.61 -12.40
C GLY A 103 11.17 -20.05 -11.97
N GLY A 104 10.37 -20.99 -12.49
CA GLY A 104 10.48 -22.42 -12.19
C GLY A 104 9.99 -22.85 -10.79
N CYS A 105 9.51 -21.92 -9.95
CA CYS A 105 8.98 -22.26 -8.62
C CYS A 105 7.47 -22.54 -8.64
N PHE A 106 6.73 -21.91 -9.56
CA PHE A 106 5.30 -22.18 -9.73
C PHE A 106 5.10 -23.45 -10.58
N PRO A 107 4.22 -24.38 -10.18
CA PRO A 107 3.99 -25.60 -10.95
C PRO A 107 3.39 -25.27 -12.32
N ALA A 108 3.92 -25.88 -13.38
CA ALA A 108 3.46 -25.61 -14.74
C ALA A 108 2.07 -26.20 -14.99
N THR A 109 1.77 -27.35 -14.40
CA THR A 109 0.51 -28.09 -14.58
C THR A 109 -0.07 -28.55 -13.25
N ARG A 110 -1.32 -29.02 -13.28
CA ARG A 110 -2.00 -29.60 -12.12
C ARG A 110 -1.28 -30.83 -11.56
N ASN A 111 -0.71 -31.67 -12.41
CA ASN A 111 0.09 -32.81 -11.96
C ASN A 111 1.36 -32.37 -11.22
N ASP A 112 1.98 -31.26 -11.64
CA ASP A 112 3.18 -30.74 -10.98
C ASP A 112 2.88 -30.22 -9.57
N VAL A 113 1.64 -29.76 -9.29
CA VAL A 113 1.22 -29.35 -7.93
C VAL A 113 1.39 -30.51 -6.94
N LEU A 114 1.03 -31.73 -7.35
CA LEU A 114 1.16 -32.93 -6.50
C LEU A 114 2.62 -33.37 -6.32
N GLN A 115 3.51 -32.93 -7.20
CA GLN A 115 4.94 -33.27 -7.19
C GLN A 115 5.82 -32.19 -6.54
N LEU A 116 5.22 -31.09 -6.08
CA LEU A 116 5.95 -30.02 -5.39
C LEU A 116 6.68 -30.59 -4.17
N LYS A 117 7.95 -30.19 -4.02
CA LYS A 117 8.81 -30.58 -2.90
C LYS A 117 8.81 -29.51 -1.81
N HIS A 118 9.23 -29.87 -0.61
CA HIS A 118 9.30 -28.96 0.55
C HIS A 118 10.03 -27.64 0.26
N GLU A 119 11.12 -27.67 -0.51
CA GLU A 119 11.89 -26.46 -0.86
C GLU A 119 11.09 -25.49 -1.74
N ALA A 120 10.34 -26.00 -2.73
CA ALA A 120 9.49 -25.17 -3.57
C ALA A 120 8.41 -24.48 -2.71
N PHE A 121 7.83 -25.19 -1.75
CA PHE A 121 6.86 -24.58 -0.83
C PHE A 121 7.46 -23.52 0.09
N LYS A 122 8.74 -23.60 0.48
CA LYS A 122 9.37 -22.51 1.26
C LYS A 122 9.45 -21.24 0.42
N VAL A 123 9.85 -21.36 -0.85
CA VAL A 123 9.94 -20.23 -1.78
C VAL A 123 8.56 -19.64 -2.03
N LEU A 124 7.57 -20.48 -2.35
CA LEU A 124 6.20 -20.05 -2.61
C LEU A 124 5.54 -19.45 -1.36
N ALA A 125 5.78 -20.01 -0.17
CA ALA A 125 5.22 -19.48 1.08
C ALA A 125 5.81 -18.12 1.44
N ALA A 126 7.12 -17.94 1.28
CA ALA A 126 7.76 -16.63 1.43
C ALA A 126 7.20 -15.63 0.39
N PHE A 127 7.09 -16.07 -0.86
CA PHE A 127 6.62 -15.23 -1.96
C PHE A 127 5.15 -14.84 -1.84
N TYR A 128 4.24 -15.71 -1.38
CA TYR A 128 2.80 -15.39 -1.24
C TYR A 128 2.42 -14.94 0.17
N GLY A 129 3.28 -15.17 1.17
CA GLY A 129 2.98 -14.89 2.58
C GLY A 129 1.97 -15.85 3.19
N ASN A 130 1.92 -17.10 2.71
CA ASN A 130 1.00 -18.14 3.16
C ASN A 130 1.74 -19.48 3.29
N ASP A 131 1.65 -20.13 4.45
CA ASP A 131 2.39 -21.38 4.74
C ASP A 131 1.77 -22.64 4.13
N PHE A 132 0.57 -22.55 3.53
CA PHE A 132 -0.19 -23.63 2.90
C PHE A 132 -0.39 -24.84 3.82
N GLY A 133 -1.28 -24.71 4.81
CA GLY A 133 -1.55 -25.76 5.82
C GLY A 133 -0.76 -25.61 7.12
N GLY A 134 0.14 -24.63 7.20
CA GLY A 134 0.89 -24.28 8.41
C GLY A 134 2.22 -25.03 8.55
N LYS A 135 2.99 -24.67 9.58
CA LYS A 135 4.39 -25.08 9.77
C LYS A 135 4.61 -26.60 9.90
N ASN A 136 3.59 -27.34 10.33
CA ASN A 136 3.67 -28.78 10.61
C ASN A 136 2.88 -29.63 9.60
N ALA A 137 2.38 -29.04 8.51
CA ALA A 137 1.64 -29.79 7.52
C ALA A 137 2.54 -30.77 6.76
N ILE A 138 2.08 -32.03 6.66
CA ILE A 138 2.71 -33.04 5.80
C ILE A 138 2.58 -32.66 4.33
N LEU A 139 3.50 -33.16 3.49
CA LEU A 139 3.59 -32.75 2.08
C LEU A 139 2.26 -32.86 1.32
N PRO A 140 1.48 -33.96 1.41
CA PRO A 140 0.19 -34.04 0.71
C PRO A 140 -0.82 -32.96 1.11
N ALA A 141 -0.87 -32.62 2.41
CA ALA A 141 -1.74 -31.57 2.91
C ALA A 141 -1.30 -30.20 2.37
N ARG A 142 0.00 -29.94 2.27
CA ARG A 142 0.53 -28.70 1.68
C ARG A 142 0.21 -28.58 0.20
N CYS A 143 0.33 -29.67 -0.56
CA CYS A 143 -0.05 -29.71 -1.97
C CYS A 143 -1.54 -29.40 -2.16
N ARG A 144 -2.42 -29.98 -1.34
CA ARG A 144 -3.85 -29.66 -1.36
C ARG A 144 -4.12 -28.20 -1.01
N CYS A 145 -3.58 -27.71 0.11
CA CYS A 145 -3.79 -26.32 0.53
C CYS A 145 -3.25 -25.30 -0.47
N PHE A 146 -2.11 -25.59 -1.10
CA PHE A 146 -1.57 -24.75 -2.17
C PHE A 146 -2.42 -24.83 -3.43
N GLY A 147 -2.86 -26.02 -3.83
CA GLY A 147 -3.80 -26.21 -4.93
C GLY A 147 -5.06 -25.39 -4.75
N ASP A 148 -5.72 -25.52 -3.59
CA ASP A 148 -6.91 -24.74 -3.25
C ASP A 148 -6.63 -23.23 -3.30
N PHE A 149 -5.46 -22.79 -2.80
CA PHE A 149 -5.03 -21.39 -2.83
C PHE A 149 -4.90 -20.83 -4.27
N ILE A 150 -4.39 -21.64 -5.21
CA ILE A 150 -4.23 -21.26 -6.62
C ILE A 150 -5.46 -21.58 -7.49
N GLY A 151 -6.54 -22.12 -6.91
CA GLY A 151 -7.77 -22.46 -7.61
C GLY A 151 -7.82 -23.88 -8.18
N VAL A 152 -6.82 -24.72 -7.93
CA VAL A 152 -6.81 -26.14 -8.33
C VAL A 152 -7.55 -26.96 -7.27
N THR A 153 -8.87 -27.08 -7.40
CA THR A 153 -9.74 -27.76 -6.44
C THR A 153 -9.83 -29.26 -6.70
N GLY A 154 -9.86 -30.09 -5.65
CA GLY A 154 -10.06 -31.55 -5.77
C GLY A 154 -8.77 -32.33 -5.98
N LEU A 155 -7.70 -31.93 -5.27
CA LEU A 155 -6.42 -32.65 -5.20
C LEU A 155 -6.37 -33.63 -4.02
#